data_AF-A0A8J2PVP7-F1
#
_entry.id   AF-A0A8J2PVP7-F1
#
_cell.length_a   1.000
_cell.length_b   1.000
_cell.length_c   1.000
_cell.angle_alpha   90.00
_cell.angle_beta   90.00
_cell.angle_gamma   90.00
#
_symmetry.space_group_name_H-M   'P 1'
#
loop_
_entity.id
_entity.type
_entity.pdbx_description
1 polymer ?
#
loop_
_entity_poly.entity_id
_entity_poly.type
_entity_poly.pdbx_seq_one_letter_code
_entity_poly.pdbx_strand_id
1 'polypeptide(L)'
;SAKIRTLSEFHSRIACNQQPPSAAEILTTLRYFHQTLIGFLKEMPPIPTSAFERFCPTLNRITLYPNLNYSGLYYGIINLLDVFQQISASHLAIGDAILDTIKALYFFLQRDVLEQLPYFLAAQLGILPPELDKKLVHLISTCFIPFILIPKQECLSVPAVLMTILQHSTDFSLHTLFVENLLAQKENVYKDMILVLSKGTSEARIAAANLLFHYWPIYNRHILHRKSIQYRIQAWTCVPCQNSNCVDKEPSVRCCFNPLISIKYGETAPPISLCKKCAEIVECDDKIATIPICMPMSASSNVVCQNKGCESSKRFAVGICFSEDCIRSHQYVPLRLCQECFIALHNDNTKEHFKHCSIECGWGTDIERDIVEAIVKLLKETSANLEGSDTESKRPKWLRQLEAGHTLGREIDKMTDERRTLSRFGIWLLAIICPPIPEARPEAIAYMMSMLLQWFATTALLPNDSIGAALEQLKTDVYISWITFFITYINSFLSFELFNISFNIYIYICIYCIFYIPCLHLSTWNKPSIP
;
A
#
# COMPACT_ATOMS: atom_id res chain seq x y z
N SER A 1 -33.62 -15.91 12.74
CA SER A 1 -33.35 -17.24 12.16
C SER A 1 -32.61 -18.09 13.18
N ALA A 2 -33.07 -19.32 13.44
CA ALA A 2 -32.48 -20.21 14.45
C ALA A 2 -30.99 -20.50 14.21
N LYS A 3 -30.57 -20.65 12.96
CA LYS A 3 -29.15 -20.91 12.61
C LYS A 3 -28.22 -19.72 12.84
N ILE A 4 -28.72 -18.48 12.72
CA ILE A 4 -27.90 -17.29 13.05
C ILE A 4 -27.66 -17.25 14.57
N ARG A 5 -28.69 -17.58 15.36
CA ARG A 5 -28.55 -17.74 16.81
C ARG A 5 -27.53 -18.84 17.15
N THR A 6 -27.45 -19.92 16.37
CA THR A 6 -26.42 -20.96 16.54
C THR A 6 -25.00 -20.40 16.43
N LEU A 7 -24.71 -19.48 15.48
CA LEU A 7 -23.38 -18.85 15.41
C LEU A 7 -23.08 -17.99 16.65
N SER A 8 -24.07 -17.25 17.15
CA SER A 8 -23.92 -16.50 18.40
C SER A 8 -23.70 -17.42 19.61
N GLU A 9 -24.39 -18.57 19.65
CA GLU A 9 -24.18 -19.58 20.68
C GLU A 9 -22.80 -20.24 20.59
N PHE A 10 -22.27 -20.48 19.38
CA PHE A 10 -20.89 -20.94 19.21
C PHE A 10 -19.90 -19.96 19.84
N HIS A 11 -20.02 -18.68 19.54
CA HIS A 11 -19.18 -17.64 20.14
C HIS A 11 -19.23 -17.69 21.67
N SER A 12 -20.43 -17.67 22.28
CA SER A 12 -20.55 -17.72 23.74
C SER A 12 -19.97 -19.00 24.36
N ARG A 13 -20.19 -20.16 23.74
CA ARG A 13 -19.67 -21.45 24.24
C ARG A 13 -18.15 -21.52 24.16
N ILE A 14 -17.56 -21.00 23.09
CA ILE A 14 -16.10 -20.94 22.92
C ILE A 14 -15.51 -19.94 23.93
N ALA A 15 -16.04 -18.71 23.99
CA ALA A 15 -15.55 -17.66 24.87
C ALA A 15 -15.62 -18.03 26.36
N CYS A 16 -16.68 -18.72 26.78
CA CYS A 16 -16.84 -19.18 28.16
C CYS A 16 -16.19 -20.55 28.42
N ASN A 17 -15.60 -21.19 27.39
CA ASN A 17 -15.10 -22.56 27.43
C ASN A 17 -16.13 -23.57 27.99
N GLN A 18 -17.41 -23.36 27.64
CA GLN A 18 -18.53 -24.18 28.09
C GLN A 18 -19.06 -24.99 26.91
N GLN A 19 -18.72 -26.28 26.88
CA GLN A 19 -19.18 -27.22 25.84
C GLN A 19 -18.93 -26.66 24.42
N PRO A 20 -17.66 -26.40 24.05
CA PRO A 20 -17.34 -25.76 22.78
C PRO A 20 -17.86 -26.62 21.62
N PRO A 21 -18.43 -26.00 20.58
CA PRO A 21 -18.89 -26.73 19.40
C PRO A 21 -17.73 -27.45 18.73
N SER A 22 -18.03 -28.60 18.15
CA SER A 22 -17.08 -29.33 17.33
C SER A 22 -16.78 -28.56 16.04
N ALA A 23 -15.59 -28.74 15.48
CA ALA A 23 -15.22 -28.16 14.18
C ALA A 23 -16.20 -28.57 13.07
N ALA A 24 -16.75 -29.78 13.12
CA ALA A 24 -17.73 -30.28 12.17
C ALA A 24 -19.06 -29.51 12.23
N GLU A 25 -19.54 -29.14 13.42
CA GLU A 25 -20.74 -28.33 13.60
C GLU A 25 -20.55 -26.92 13.04
N ILE A 26 -19.40 -26.30 13.30
CA ILE A 26 -19.04 -24.99 12.76
C ILE A 26 -19.03 -25.04 11.22
N LEU A 27 -18.29 -26.00 10.63
CA LEU A 27 -18.19 -26.17 9.18
C LEU A 27 -19.54 -26.42 8.52
N THR A 28 -20.36 -27.30 9.10
CA THR A 28 -21.69 -27.61 8.56
C THR A 28 -22.59 -26.39 8.58
N THR A 29 -22.50 -25.57 9.63
CA THR A 29 -23.28 -24.33 9.76
C THR A 29 -22.83 -23.29 8.72
N LEU A 30 -21.53 -23.08 8.56
CA LEU A 30 -20.98 -22.15 7.55
C LEU A 30 -21.31 -22.59 6.12
N ARG A 31 -21.09 -23.87 5.79
CA ARG A 31 -21.42 -24.42 4.46
C ARG A 31 -22.90 -24.32 4.14
N TYR A 32 -23.77 -24.52 5.12
CA TYR A 32 -25.20 -24.30 4.95
C TYR A 32 -25.50 -22.86 4.55
N PHE A 33 -24.92 -21.87 5.24
CA PHE A 33 -25.12 -20.46 4.89
C PHE A 33 -24.58 -20.15 3.50
N HIS A 34 -23.36 -20.59 3.19
CA HIS A 34 -22.77 -20.42 1.87
C HIS A 34 -23.68 -20.98 0.77
N GLN A 35 -24.11 -22.25 0.87
CA GLN A 35 -25.00 -22.89 -0.10
C GLN A 35 -26.35 -22.18 -0.21
N THR A 36 -26.91 -21.71 0.91
CA THR A 36 -28.17 -20.95 0.91
C THR A 36 -28.03 -19.62 0.16
N LEU A 37 -26.94 -18.88 0.40
CA LEU A 37 -26.65 -17.62 -0.29
C LEU A 37 -26.41 -17.84 -1.79
N ILE A 38 -25.67 -18.88 -2.17
CA ILE A 38 -25.49 -19.30 -3.56
C ILE A 38 -26.84 -19.64 -4.21
N GLY A 39 -27.72 -20.35 -3.51
CA GLY A 39 -29.08 -20.63 -3.95
C GLY A 39 -29.87 -19.36 -4.27
N PHE A 40 -29.81 -18.36 -3.39
CA PHE A 40 -30.46 -17.08 -3.64
C PHE A 40 -29.87 -16.35 -4.85
N LEU A 41 -28.54 -16.32 -5.02
CA LEU A 41 -27.90 -15.72 -6.18
C LEU A 41 -28.34 -16.38 -7.50
N LYS A 42 -28.65 -17.67 -7.49
CA LYS A 42 -29.16 -18.42 -8.64
C LYS A 42 -30.61 -18.05 -9.00
N GLU A 43 -31.43 -17.75 -8.00
CA GLU A 43 -32.85 -17.43 -8.14
C GLU A 43 -33.13 -15.94 -8.35
N MET A 44 -32.10 -15.08 -8.31
CA MET A 44 -32.29 -13.64 -8.49
C MET A 44 -32.82 -13.30 -9.88
N PRO A 45 -33.66 -12.25 -9.97
CA PRO A 45 -34.07 -11.72 -11.26
C PRO A 45 -32.85 -11.20 -12.04
N PRO A 46 -32.95 -11.10 -13.38
CA PRO A 46 -31.86 -10.61 -14.21
C PRO A 46 -31.51 -9.17 -13.81
N ILE A 47 -30.27 -9.00 -13.35
CA ILE A 47 -29.69 -7.69 -13.03
C ILE A 47 -28.42 -7.46 -13.85
N PRO A 48 -28.09 -6.19 -14.18
CA PRO A 48 -26.87 -5.88 -14.89
C PRO A 48 -25.64 -6.45 -14.18
N THR A 49 -24.73 -7.08 -14.91
CA THR A 49 -23.49 -7.64 -14.34
C THR A 49 -22.65 -6.59 -13.63
N SER A 50 -22.70 -5.33 -14.07
CA SER A 50 -22.05 -4.19 -13.42
C SER A 50 -22.51 -3.97 -11.97
N ALA A 51 -23.70 -4.44 -11.59
CA ALA A 51 -24.20 -4.35 -10.22
C ALA A 51 -23.45 -5.25 -9.23
N PHE A 52 -22.79 -6.32 -9.73
CA PHE A 52 -21.91 -7.19 -8.94
C PHE A 52 -20.46 -6.73 -8.98
N GLU A 53 -20.07 -6.02 -10.04
CA GLU A 53 -18.74 -5.42 -10.15
C GLU A 53 -18.59 -4.24 -9.20
N ARG A 54 -19.62 -3.38 -9.12
CA ARG A 54 -19.61 -2.16 -8.29
C ARG A 54 -20.92 -1.97 -7.56
N PHE A 55 -20.82 -1.41 -6.37
CA PHE A 55 -21.96 -1.05 -5.57
C PHE A 55 -22.76 0.05 -6.28
N CYS A 56 -24.02 -0.24 -6.58
CA CYS A 56 -24.94 0.71 -7.20
C CYS A 56 -25.92 1.24 -6.14
N PRO A 57 -25.81 2.53 -5.72
CA PRO A 57 -26.71 3.10 -4.71
C PRO A 57 -28.17 3.19 -5.16
N THR A 58 -28.40 3.28 -6.47
CA THR A 58 -29.74 3.40 -7.06
C THR A 58 -30.42 2.04 -7.27
N LEU A 59 -29.69 0.94 -7.10
CA LEU A 59 -30.27 -0.40 -7.21
C LEU A 59 -31.04 -0.74 -5.94
N ASN A 60 -32.36 -0.93 -6.06
CA ASN A 60 -33.18 -1.40 -4.94
C ASN A 60 -32.93 -2.89 -4.69
N ARG A 61 -31.89 -3.20 -3.92
CA ARG A 61 -31.48 -4.59 -3.66
C ARG A 61 -32.48 -5.37 -2.81
N ILE A 62 -33.22 -4.69 -1.93
CA ILE A 62 -34.15 -5.33 -0.98
C ILE A 62 -35.25 -6.11 -1.71
N THR A 63 -35.59 -5.75 -2.94
CA THR A 63 -36.60 -6.44 -3.76
C THR A 63 -36.04 -7.61 -4.58
N LEU A 64 -34.72 -7.81 -4.63
CA LEU A 64 -34.07 -8.81 -5.48
C LEU A 64 -33.91 -10.17 -4.81
N TYR A 65 -33.97 -10.21 -3.48
CA TYR A 65 -33.69 -11.40 -2.69
C TYR A 65 -34.55 -11.45 -1.43
N PRO A 66 -34.70 -12.63 -0.79
CA PRO A 66 -35.51 -12.78 0.41
C PRO A 66 -35.12 -11.80 1.52
N ASN A 67 -36.10 -11.19 2.18
CA ASN A 67 -35.84 -10.27 3.28
C ASN A 67 -35.43 -11.04 4.56
N LEU A 68 -34.14 -11.37 4.66
CA LEU A 68 -33.52 -12.11 5.76
C LEU A 68 -32.52 -11.24 6.53
N ASN A 69 -32.13 -11.69 7.72
CA ASN A 69 -31.19 -10.97 8.57
C ASN A 69 -29.72 -11.19 8.13
N TYR A 70 -29.33 -10.63 6.99
CA TYR A 70 -27.96 -10.73 6.45
C TYR A 70 -26.92 -10.05 7.34
N SER A 71 -27.24 -8.89 7.92
CA SER A 71 -26.37 -8.20 8.88
C SER A 71 -26.12 -9.06 10.12
N GLY A 72 -27.14 -9.76 10.62
CA GLY A 72 -26.99 -10.70 11.74
C GLY A 72 -26.08 -11.88 11.41
N LEU A 73 -26.10 -12.39 10.17
CA LEU A 73 -25.15 -13.40 9.72
C LEU A 73 -23.72 -12.83 9.68
N TYR A 74 -23.54 -11.62 9.13
CA TYR A 74 -22.26 -10.93 9.11
C TYR A 74 -21.67 -10.76 10.51
N TYR A 75 -22.42 -10.21 11.46
CA TYR A 75 -21.96 -10.07 12.84
C TYR A 75 -21.73 -11.41 13.53
N GLY A 76 -22.53 -12.44 13.20
CA GLY A 76 -22.29 -13.80 13.68
C GLY A 76 -20.94 -14.37 13.21
N ILE A 77 -20.52 -14.05 11.98
CA ILE A 77 -19.22 -14.44 11.44
C ILE A 77 -18.08 -13.63 12.10
N ILE A 78 -18.26 -12.33 12.32
CA ILE A 78 -17.29 -11.51 13.06
C ILE A 78 -17.07 -12.06 14.47
N ASN A 79 -18.13 -12.33 15.21
CA ASN A 79 -18.02 -12.89 16.55
C ASN A 79 -17.26 -14.24 16.52
N LEU A 80 -17.46 -15.06 15.48
CA LEU A 80 -16.70 -16.30 15.34
C LEU A 80 -15.22 -16.05 15.08
N LEU A 81 -14.87 -15.02 14.30
CA LEU A 81 -13.48 -14.59 14.07
C LEU A 81 -12.81 -14.10 15.36
N ASP A 82 -13.54 -13.37 16.21
CA ASP A 82 -13.02 -12.86 17.49
C ASP A 82 -12.55 -13.97 18.45
N VAL A 83 -13.19 -15.13 18.40
CA VAL A 83 -12.80 -16.32 19.19
C VAL A 83 -12.06 -17.38 18.37
N PHE A 84 -11.63 -17.05 17.14
CA PHE A 84 -11.09 -18.02 16.20
C PHE A 84 -9.87 -18.79 16.75
N GLN A 85 -8.97 -18.09 17.45
CA GLN A 85 -7.78 -18.70 18.08
C GLN A 85 -8.10 -19.69 19.20
N GLN A 86 -9.33 -19.66 19.73
CA GLN A 86 -9.78 -20.54 20.82
C GLN A 86 -10.45 -21.80 20.29
N ILE A 87 -10.60 -21.93 18.96
CA ILE A 87 -11.16 -23.12 18.33
C ILE A 87 -10.15 -24.27 18.47
N SER A 88 -10.64 -25.46 18.80
CA SER A 88 -9.78 -26.59 19.14
C SER A 88 -9.11 -27.26 17.94
N ALA A 89 -9.69 -27.18 16.74
CA ALA A 89 -9.18 -27.86 15.55
C ALA A 89 -9.72 -27.26 14.23
N SER A 90 -9.12 -27.67 13.10
CA SER A 90 -9.57 -27.37 11.74
C SER A 90 -9.60 -25.88 11.35
N HIS A 91 -8.70 -25.07 11.93
CA HIS A 91 -8.58 -23.64 11.63
C HIS A 91 -8.55 -23.34 10.14
N LEU A 92 -7.75 -24.06 9.35
CA LEU A 92 -7.64 -23.85 7.91
C LEU A 92 -9.00 -24.03 7.21
N ALA A 93 -9.69 -25.14 7.45
CA ALA A 93 -10.97 -25.43 6.82
C ALA A 93 -12.09 -24.47 7.28
N ILE A 94 -12.09 -24.08 8.56
CA ILE A 94 -13.07 -23.15 9.12
C ILE A 94 -12.83 -21.75 8.54
N GLY A 95 -11.58 -21.28 8.53
CA GLY A 95 -11.20 -20.01 7.93
C GLY A 95 -11.56 -19.96 6.44
N ASP A 96 -11.29 -21.02 5.70
CA ASP A 96 -11.67 -21.13 4.29
C ASP A 96 -13.19 -21.02 4.08
N ALA A 97 -13.97 -21.74 4.89
CA ALA A 97 -15.43 -21.68 4.87
C ALA A 97 -15.99 -20.30 5.28
N ILE A 98 -15.32 -19.60 6.21
CA ILE A 98 -15.66 -18.22 6.57
C ILE A 98 -15.48 -17.31 5.36
N LEU A 99 -14.33 -17.37 4.67
CA LEU A 99 -14.05 -16.52 3.50
C LEU A 99 -15.04 -16.78 2.36
N ASP A 100 -15.40 -18.04 2.10
CA ASP A 100 -16.40 -18.39 1.08
C ASP A 100 -17.80 -17.92 1.46
N THR A 101 -18.16 -18.00 2.75
CA THR A 101 -19.45 -17.49 3.23
C THR A 101 -19.52 -15.97 3.11
N ILE A 102 -18.46 -15.24 3.46
CA ILE A 102 -18.39 -13.78 3.32
C ILE A 102 -18.43 -13.37 1.84
N LYS A 103 -17.71 -14.07 0.95
CA LYS A 103 -17.79 -13.87 -0.50
C LYS A 103 -19.20 -14.12 -1.04
N ALA A 104 -19.96 -15.07 -0.49
CA ALA A 104 -21.35 -15.24 -0.89
C ALA A 104 -22.28 -14.17 -0.28
N LEU A 105 -21.90 -13.56 0.84
CA LEU A 105 -22.74 -12.65 1.61
C LEU A 105 -22.69 -11.20 1.12
N TYR A 106 -21.57 -10.71 0.55
CA TYR A 106 -21.37 -9.27 0.33
C TYR A 106 -22.50 -8.59 -0.47
N PHE A 107 -23.04 -9.26 -1.50
CA PHE A 107 -24.07 -8.66 -2.35
C PHE A 107 -25.37 -8.35 -1.59
N PHE A 108 -25.62 -9.06 -0.49
CA PHE A 108 -26.80 -8.91 0.36
C PHE A 108 -26.62 -7.88 1.48
N LEU A 109 -25.40 -7.37 1.69
CA LEU A 109 -25.09 -6.44 2.77
C LEU A 109 -25.42 -4.99 2.40
N GLN A 110 -25.74 -4.21 3.44
CA GLN A 110 -25.93 -2.77 3.32
C GLN A 110 -24.58 -2.06 3.17
N ARG A 111 -24.63 -0.83 2.62
CA ARG A 111 -23.44 -0.03 2.30
C ARG A 111 -22.51 0.16 3.50
N ASP A 112 -23.06 0.53 4.65
CA ASP A 112 -22.27 0.86 5.84
C ASP A 112 -21.42 -0.33 6.32
N VAL A 113 -21.98 -1.54 6.21
CA VAL A 113 -21.28 -2.78 6.54
C VAL A 113 -20.21 -3.10 5.48
N LEU A 114 -20.54 -2.89 4.21
CA LEU A 114 -19.65 -3.17 3.08
C LEU A 114 -18.40 -2.30 3.09
N GLU A 115 -18.52 -1.01 3.42
CA GLU A 115 -17.38 -0.09 3.44
C GLU A 115 -16.34 -0.48 4.50
N GLN A 116 -16.76 -1.17 5.56
CA GLN A 116 -15.89 -1.64 6.65
C GLN A 116 -15.34 -3.06 6.40
N LEU A 117 -16.03 -3.87 5.60
CA LEU A 117 -15.69 -5.28 5.38
C LEU A 117 -14.23 -5.51 4.92
N PRO A 118 -13.66 -4.78 3.94
CA PRO A 118 -12.26 -4.95 3.55
C PRO A 118 -11.28 -4.78 4.70
N TYR A 119 -11.52 -3.80 5.58
CA TYR A 119 -10.66 -3.53 6.72
C TYR A 119 -10.76 -4.64 7.76
N PHE A 120 -11.97 -5.08 8.10
CA PHE A 120 -12.16 -6.20 9.04
C PHE A 120 -11.49 -7.47 8.57
N LEU A 121 -11.55 -7.76 7.27
CA LEU A 121 -10.86 -8.89 6.67
C LEU A 121 -9.34 -8.73 6.67
N ALA A 122 -8.83 -7.55 6.30
CA ALA A 122 -7.39 -7.28 6.38
C ALA A 122 -6.85 -7.46 7.80
N ALA A 123 -7.62 -7.06 8.82
CA ALA A 123 -7.27 -7.23 10.22
C ALA A 123 -7.21 -8.70 10.68
N GLN A 124 -7.66 -9.65 9.84
CA GLN A 124 -7.49 -11.09 10.10
C GLN A 124 -6.13 -11.61 9.64
N LEU A 125 -5.29 -10.81 8.98
CA LEU A 125 -3.90 -11.17 8.70
C LEU A 125 -3.15 -11.35 10.02
N GLY A 126 -2.49 -12.50 10.19
CA GLY A 126 -1.85 -12.91 11.44
C GLY A 126 -2.80 -13.52 12.48
N ILE A 127 -4.11 -13.49 12.25
CA ILE A 127 -5.12 -14.26 13.01
C ILE A 127 -5.43 -15.55 12.25
N LEU A 128 -5.87 -15.45 11.00
CA LEU A 128 -6.09 -16.64 10.18
C LEU A 128 -4.77 -17.39 9.91
N PRO A 129 -4.83 -18.71 9.64
CA PRO A 129 -3.66 -19.46 9.22
C PRO A 129 -3.01 -18.81 7.98
N PRO A 130 -1.67 -18.71 7.92
CA PRO A 130 -0.96 -18.00 6.84
C PRO A 130 -1.22 -18.59 5.45
N GLU A 131 -1.63 -19.86 5.36
CA GLU A 131 -2.05 -20.49 4.12
C GLU A 131 -3.27 -19.81 3.48
N LEU A 132 -4.06 -19.06 4.26
CA LEU A 132 -5.22 -18.31 3.78
C LEU A 132 -4.89 -16.87 3.37
N ASP A 133 -3.70 -16.34 3.69
CA ASP A 133 -3.33 -14.94 3.40
C ASP A 133 -3.51 -14.60 1.93
N LYS A 134 -3.08 -15.51 1.03
CA LYS A 134 -3.25 -15.35 -0.41
C LYS A 134 -4.73 -15.27 -0.80
N LYS A 135 -5.57 -16.17 -0.30
CA LYS A 135 -7.03 -16.16 -0.59
C LYS A 135 -7.68 -14.90 -0.05
N LEU A 136 -7.35 -14.51 1.18
CA LEU A 136 -7.85 -13.32 1.86
C LEU A 136 -7.52 -12.04 1.09
N VAL A 137 -6.24 -11.81 0.76
CA VAL A 137 -5.81 -10.60 0.05
C VAL A 137 -6.35 -10.59 -1.38
N HIS A 138 -6.40 -11.72 -2.08
CA HIS A 138 -7.07 -11.78 -3.39
C HIS A 138 -8.54 -11.40 -3.28
N LEU A 139 -9.26 -11.89 -2.29
CA LEU A 139 -10.68 -11.60 -2.12
C LEU A 139 -10.92 -10.10 -1.83
N ILE A 140 -10.11 -9.51 -0.96
CA ILE A 140 -10.13 -8.05 -0.72
C ILE A 140 -9.84 -7.28 -2.02
N SER A 141 -8.77 -7.65 -2.73
CA SER A 141 -8.27 -6.92 -3.91
C SER A 141 -9.17 -7.03 -5.15
N THR A 142 -9.80 -8.19 -5.35
CA THR A 142 -10.48 -8.52 -6.63
C THR A 142 -12.01 -8.62 -6.51
N CYS A 143 -12.55 -8.62 -5.29
CA CYS A 143 -13.98 -8.66 -5.04
C CYS A 143 -14.43 -7.44 -4.24
N PHE A 144 -13.96 -7.26 -3.01
CA PHE A 144 -14.58 -6.29 -2.10
C PHE A 144 -14.18 -4.84 -2.35
N ILE A 145 -12.89 -4.56 -2.53
CA ILE A 145 -12.44 -3.20 -2.89
C ILE A 145 -13.08 -2.73 -4.20
N PRO A 146 -13.01 -3.47 -5.32
CA PRO A 146 -13.66 -3.05 -6.56
C PRO A 146 -15.15 -2.77 -6.36
N PHE A 147 -15.83 -3.59 -5.54
CA PHE A 147 -17.24 -3.43 -5.26
C PHE A 147 -17.56 -2.14 -4.52
N ILE A 148 -16.77 -1.74 -3.52
CA ILE A 148 -17.06 -0.53 -2.73
C ILE A 148 -16.50 0.76 -3.34
N LEU A 149 -15.58 0.65 -4.31
CA LEU A 149 -15.03 1.81 -5.01
C LEU A 149 -16.08 2.42 -5.95
N ILE A 150 -16.55 3.61 -5.59
CA ILE A 150 -17.45 4.43 -6.42
C ILE A 150 -16.60 5.53 -7.09
N PRO A 151 -16.67 5.68 -8.42
CA PRO A 151 -15.93 6.73 -9.13
C PRO A 151 -16.16 8.11 -8.53
N LYS A 152 -15.08 8.88 -8.39
CA LYS A 152 -15.08 10.25 -7.85
C LYS A 152 -15.47 10.38 -6.37
N GLN A 153 -15.69 9.27 -5.67
CA GLN A 153 -15.91 9.26 -4.23
C GLN A 153 -14.65 8.76 -3.51
N GLU A 154 -14.25 9.44 -2.44
CA GLU A 154 -13.19 8.95 -1.57
C GLU A 154 -13.67 7.72 -0.78
N CYS A 155 -12.83 6.68 -0.74
CA CYS A 155 -13.08 5.47 0.03
C CYS A 155 -12.12 5.44 1.22
N LEU A 156 -12.64 5.81 2.40
CA LEU A 156 -11.82 6.03 3.61
C LEU A 156 -11.17 4.74 4.15
N SER A 157 -11.69 3.57 3.79
CA SER A 157 -11.11 2.29 4.23
C SER A 157 -9.85 1.91 3.45
N VAL A 158 -9.61 2.45 2.25
CA VAL A 158 -8.47 2.06 1.39
C VAL A 158 -7.11 2.28 2.08
N PRO A 159 -6.78 3.46 2.64
CA PRO A 159 -5.50 3.65 3.32
C PRO A 159 -5.31 2.72 4.52
N ALA A 160 -6.37 2.44 5.27
CA ALA A 160 -6.32 1.54 6.42
C ALA A 160 -6.06 0.09 5.99
N VAL A 161 -6.79 -0.40 4.98
CA VAL A 161 -6.58 -1.74 4.40
C VAL A 161 -5.17 -1.87 3.83
N LEU A 162 -4.72 -0.85 3.09
CA LEU A 162 -3.37 -0.78 2.55
C LEU A 162 -2.33 -0.92 3.67
N MET A 163 -2.46 -0.10 4.72
CA MET A 163 -1.57 -0.14 5.88
C MET A 163 -1.55 -1.52 6.53
N THR A 164 -2.71 -2.13 6.78
CA THR A 164 -2.82 -3.44 7.42
C THR A 164 -2.17 -4.54 6.58
N ILE A 165 -2.41 -4.56 5.26
CA ILE A 165 -1.78 -5.54 4.35
C ILE A 165 -0.26 -5.38 4.35
N LEU A 166 0.23 -4.14 4.21
CA LEU A 166 1.66 -3.83 4.17
C LEU A 166 2.38 -4.11 5.50
N GLN A 167 1.66 -4.04 6.63
CA GLN A 167 2.20 -4.30 7.96
C GLN A 167 2.27 -5.79 8.29
N HIS A 168 1.22 -6.55 7.96
CA HIS A 168 1.05 -7.91 8.48
C HIS A 168 1.38 -9.01 7.47
N SER A 169 1.42 -8.71 6.17
CA SER A 169 1.76 -9.71 5.17
C SER A 169 3.27 -9.93 5.08
N THR A 170 3.69 -11.18 5.21
CA THR A 170 5.10 -11.58 5.04
C THR A 170 5.44 -11.93 3.58
N ASP A 171 4.42 -12.15 2.75
CA ASP A 171 4.55 -12.38 1.32
C ASP A 171 4.43 -11.05 0.57
N PHE A 172 5.58 -10.50 0.14
CA PHE A 172 5.64 -9.23 -0.59
C PHE A 172 4.94 -9.27 -1.97
N SER A 173 4.60 -10.45 -2.47
CA SER A 173 3.75 -10.57 -3.66
C SER A 173 2.31 -10.15 -3.36
N LEU A 174 1.83 -10.29 -2.11
CA LEU A 174 0.51 -9.80 -1.71
C LEU A 174 0.47 -8.26 -1.62
N HIS A 175 1.61 -7.63 -1.32
CA HIS A 175 1.73 -6.18 -1.37
C HIS A 175 1.53 -5.65 -2.80
N THR A 176 2.25 -6.21 -3.78
CA THR A 176 2.12 -5.80 -5.19
C THR A 176 0.77 -6.17 -5.78
N LEU A 177 0.19 -7.32 -5.39
CA LEU A 177 -1.17 -7.71 -5.75
C LEU A 177 -2.17 -6.60 -5.37
N PHE A 178 -2.16 -6.20 -4.10
CA PHE A 178 -3.13 -5.22 -3.61
C PHE A 178 -2.91 -3.85 -4.26
N VAL A 179 -1.66 -3.38 -4.33
CA VAL A 179 -1.33 -2.07 -4.89
C VAL A 179 -1.65 -1.98 -6.38
N GLU A 180 -1.32 -3.00 -7.18
CA GLU A 180 -1.62 -2.98 -8.62
C GLU A 180 -3.12 -3.07 -8.91
N ASN A 181 -3.89 -3.82 -8.11
CA ASN A 181 -5.34 -3.83 -8.23
C ASN A 181 -5.95 -2.47 -7.85
N LEU A 182 -5.43 -1.79 -6.82
CA LEU A 182 -5.84 -0.42 -6.51
C LEU A 182 -5.50 0.55 -7.65
N LEU A 183 -4.28 0.49 -8.19
CA LEU A 183 -3.86 1.33 -9.32
C LEU A 183 -4.72 1.12 -10.57
N ALA A 184 -5.24 -0.08 -10.77
CA ALA A 184 -6.14 -0.39 -11.88
C ALA A 184 -7.56 0.15 -11.72
N GLN A 185 -7.98 0.54 -10.51
CA GLN A 185 -9.38 0.82 -10.20
C GLN A 185 -9.63 2.19 -9.56
N LYS A 186 -8.60 2.83 -9.02
CA LYS A 186 -8.71 4.05 -8.24
C LYS A 186 -7.64 5.07 -8.66
N GLU A 187 -8.05 6.33 -8.76
CA GLU A 187 -7.15 7.47 -8.89
C GLU A 187 -6.54 7.87 -7.54
N ASN A 188 -5.42 8.59 -7.59
CA ASN A 188 -4.73 9.14 -6.43
C ASN A 188 -4.27 8.10 -5.41
N VAL A 189 -3.91 6.89 -5.84
CA VAL A 189 -3.27 5.88 -4.96
C VAL A 189 -1.96 6.40 -4.35
N TYR A 190 -1.32 7.39 -5.00
CA TYR A 190 -0.21 8.15 -4.43
C TYR A 190 -0.56 8.77 -3.06
N LYS A 191 -1.75 9.38 -2.93
CA LYS A 191 -2.24 9.95 -1.67
C LYS A 191 -2.39 8.88 -0.60
N ASP A 192 -2.93 7.72 -0.95
CA ASP A 192 -3.07 6.59 -0.02
C ASP A 192 -1.70 6.10 0.46
N MET A 193 -0.70 6.04 -0.42
CA MET A 193 0.69 5.69 -0.06
C MET A 193 1.32 6.72 0.88
N ILE A 194 1.14 8.03 0.61
CA ILE A 194 1.62 9.11 1.49
C ILE A 194 0.95 9.04 2.87
N LEU A 195 -0.34 8.69 2.93
CA LEU A 195 -1.05 8.46 4.20
C LEU A 195 -0.46 7.29 4.99
N VAL A 196 -0.09 6.18 4.32
CA VAL A 196 0.62 5.08 4.99
C VAL A 196 1.98 5.53 5.50
N LEU A 197 2.72 6.33 4.73
CA LEU A 197 4.03 6.83 5.17
C LEU A 197 3.93 7.76 6.38
N SER A 198 2.92 8.63 6.41
CA SER A 198 2.72 9.59 7.50
C SER A 198 2.13 8.96 8.76
N LYS A 199 1.18 8.03 8.64
CA LYS A 199 0.41 7.48 9.78
C LYS A 199 0.72 6.03 10.15
N GLY A 200 1.37 5.27 9.27
CA GLY A 200 1.61 3.84 9.44
C GLY A 200 2.65 3.46 10.50
N THR A 201 2.77 2.18 10.79
CA THR A 201 3.87 1.63 11.60
C THR A 201 5.17 1.59 10.80
N SER A 202 6.28 1.29 11.45
CA SER A 202 7.59 1.15 10.80
C SER A 202 7.56 0.11 9.69
N GLU A 203 6.92 -1.04 9.93
CA GLU A 203 6.76 -2.15 8.97
C GLU A 203 5.98 -1.69 7.73
N ALA A 204 4.84 -1.03 7.95
CA ALA A 204 4.04 -0.48 6.86
C ALA A 204 4.82 0.58 6.05
N ARG A 205 5.61 1.43 6.71
CA ARG A 205 6.46 2.43 6.05
C ARG A 205 7.56 1.80 5.19
N ILE A 206 8.21 0.71 5.66
CA ILE A 206 9.22 -0.02 4.88
C ILE A 206 8.61 -0.46 3.55
N ALA A 207 7.46 -1.13 3.59
CA ALA A 207 6.82 -1.60 2.38
C ALA A 207 6.30 -0.43 1.50
N ALA A 208 5.60 0.53 2.10
CA ALA A 208 5.02 1.67 1.38
C ALA A 208 6.08 2.52 0.67
N ALA A 209 7.23 2.80 1.31
CA ALA A 209 8.28 3.60 0.68
C ALA A 209 8.89 2.87 -0.52
N ASN A 210 9.16 1.56 -0.38
CA ASN A 210 9.72 0.77 -1.48
C ASN A 210 8.75 0.64 -2.67
N LEU A 211 7.44 0.50 -2.40
CA LEU A 211 6.41 0.42 -3.43
C LEU A 211 6.15 1.79 -4.08
N LEU A 212 6.09 2.87 -3.29
CA LEU A 212 5.95 4.24 -3.79
C LEU A 212 7.02 4.53 -4.84
N PHE A 213 8.28 4.28 -4.52
CA PHE A 213 9.40 4.52 -5.45
C PHE A 213 9.51 3.48 -6.58
N HIS A 214 8.73 2.41 -6.55
CA HIS A 214 8.62 1.46 -7.66
C HIS A 214 7.59 1.88 -8.71
N TYR A 215 6.44 2.37 -8.27
CA TYR A 215 5.36 2.80 -9.16
C TYR A 215 5.49 4.28 -9.55
N TRP A 216 6.08 5.12 -8.69
CA TRP A 216 6.38 6.54 -8.93
C TRP A 216 7.89 6.83 -8.78
N PRO A 217 8.72 6.29 -9.68
CA PRO A 217 10.16 6.43 -9.58
C PRO A 217 10.59 7.89 -9.77
N ILE A 218 11.49 8.33 -8.90
CA ILE A 218 12.11 9.65 -8.96
C ILE A 218 13.32 9.61 -9.90
N TYR A 219 13.55 10.69 -10.65
CA TYR A 219 14.75 10.88 -11.47
C TYR A 219 15.99 11.08 -10.59
N ASN A 220 16.55 10.00 -10.04
CA ASN A 220 17.86 10.02 -9.41
C ASN A 220 18.56 8.68 -9.67
N ARG A 221 19.69 8.73 -10.37
CA ARG A 221 20.49 7.57 -10.79
C ARG A 221 21.00 6.76 -9.58
N HIS A 222 21.08 7.36 -8.39
CA HIS A 222 21.52 6.72 -7.15
C HIS A 222 20.42 5.88 -6.46
N ILE A 223 19.13 6.06 -6.82
CA ILE A 223 18.01 5.22 -6.34
C ILE A 223 18.12 3.77 -6.83
N LEU A 224 18.90 3.54 -7.89
CA LEU A 224 19.01 2.25 -8.59
C LEU A 224 19.93 1.24 -7.89
N HIS A 225 20.77 1.67 -6.95
CA HIS A 225 21.63 0.76 -6.18
C HIS A 225 20.89 0.15 -4.98
N ARG A 226 19.89 -0.70 -5.25
CA ARG A 226 19.12 -1.47 -4.25
C ARG A 226 19.91 -2.56 -3.52
N LYS A 227 21.23 -2.67 -3.72
CA LYS A 227 22.04 -3.78 -3.19
C LYS A 227 22.03 -3.87 -1.65
N SER A 228 21.70 -2.78 -0.95
CA SER A 228 21.59 -2.73 0.52
C SER A 228 20.16 -2.74 1.07
N ILE A 229 19.12 -2.88 0.23
CA ILE A 229 17.72 -2.94 0.66
C ILE A 229 17.30 -4.41 0.80
N GLN A 230 16.80 -4.81 1.98
CA GLN A 230 16.31 -6.16 2.22
C GLN A 230 14.90 -6.36 1.65
N TYR A 231 14.00 -5.37 1.76
CA TYR A 231 12.71 -5.36 1.09
C TYR A 231 12.87 -5.58 -0.42
N ARG A 232 12.32 -6.69 -0.91
CA ARG A 232 12.37 -7.06 -2.32
C ARG A 232 10.97 -7.03 -2.89
N ILE A 233 10.80 -6.23 -3.94
CA ILE A 233 9.58 -6.24 -4.73
C ILE A 233 9.44 -7.61 -5.36
N GLN A 234 8.27 -8.22 -5.22
CA GLN A 234 7.94 -9.50 -5.81
C GLN A 234 6.69 -9.33 -6.66
N ALA A 235 6.69 -9.87 -7.87
CA ALA A 235 5.51 -9.85 -8.72
C ALA A 235 4.50 -10.86 -8.17
N TRP A 236 3.23 -10.46 -8.11
CA TRP A 236 2.15 -11.36 -7.73
C TRP A 236 1.83 -12.36 -8.84
N THR A 237 1.07 -13.40 -8.50
CA THR A 237 0.65 -14.45 -9.44
C THR A 237 -0.86 -14.58 -9.45
N CYS A 238 -1.41 -14.82 -10.64
CA CYS A 238 -2.84 -15.05 -10.79
C CYS A 238 -3.27 -16.33 -10.08
N VAL A 239 -4.50 -16.33 -9.55
CA VAL A 239 -5.10 -17.55 -8.98
C VAL A 239 -5.34 -18.59 -10.08
N PRO A 240 -5.24 -19.90 -9.77
CA PRO A 240 -5.59 -20.95 -10.71
C PRO A 240 -7.06 -20.84 -11.15
N CYS A 241 -7.37 -21.38 -12.33
CA CYS A 241 -8.72 -21.38 -12.87
C CYS A 241 -9.74 -21.96 -11.89
N GLN A 242 -10.79 -21.20 -11.60
CA GLN A 242 -11.84 -21.57 -10.65
C GLN A 242 -12.96 -22.42 -11.29
N ASN A 243 -12.91 -22.68 -12.60
CA ASN A 243 -13.82 -23.63 -13.20
C ASN A 243 -13.56 -25.05 -12.64
N SER A 244 -14.55 -25.65 -12.00
CA SER A 244 -14.53 -26.99 -11.41
C SER A 244 -14.17 -28.08 -12.42
N ASN A 245 -14.54 -27.90 -13.69
CA ASN A 245 -14.25 -28.84 -14.78
C ASN A 245 -12.93 -28.54 -15.51
N CYS A 246 -12.15 -27.55 -15.07
CA CYS A 246 -10.85 -27.24 -15.68
C CYS A 246 -9.79 -28.26 -15.25
N VAL A 247 -9.30 -29.04 -16.20
CA VAL A 247 -8.28 -30.09 -15.98
C VAL A 247 -6.92 -29.48 -15.63
N ASP A 248 -6.46 -28.51 -16.43
CA ASP A 248 -5.08 -27.98 -16.32
C ASP A 248 -4.91 -27.00 -15.15
N LYS A 249 -6.00 -26.41 -14.64
CA LYS A 249 -6.00 -25.36 -13.61
C LYS A 249 -5.02 -24.20 -13.88
N GLU A 250 -4.82 -23.89 -15.17
CA GLU A 250 -3.98 -22.79 -15.66
C GLU A 250 -4.27 -21.46 -14.95
N PRO A 251 -3.28 -20.54 -14.85
CA PRO A 251 -3.47 -19.23 -14.28
C PRO A 251 -4.64 -18.48 -14.93
N SER A 252 -5.46 -17.84 -14.09
CA SER A 252 -6.61 -17.07 -14.55
C SER A 252 -6.17 -15.78 -15.23
N VAL A 253 -6.74 -15.50 -16.40
CA VAL A 253 -6.47 -14.27 -17.17
C VAL A 253 -7.75 -13.49 -17.48
N ARG A 254 -8.92 -14.06 -17.17
CA ARG A 254 -10.21 -13.40 -17.30
C ARG A 254 -11.04 -13.60 -16.04
N CYS A 255 -11.97 -12.69 -15.77
CA CYS A 255 -12.93 -12.83 -14.71
C CYS A 255 -14.36 -12.58 -15.22
N CYS A 256 -15.34 -13.09 -14.49
CA CYS A 256 -16.75 -12.89 -14.79
C CYS A 256 -17.52 -12.58 -13.51
N PHE A 257 -18.31 -11.50 -13.53
CA PHE A 257 -19.15 -11.08 -12.41
C PHE A 257 -20.59 -11.58 -12.51
N ASN A 258 -20.92 -12.39 -13.53
CA ASN A 258 -22.26 -12.94 -13.68
C ASN A 258 -22.48 -14.07 -12.65
N PRO A 259 -23.49 -13.97 -11.76
CA PRO A 259 -23.76 -14.96 -10.72
C PRO A 259 -24.05 -16.34 -11.29
N LEU A 260 -24.78 -16.44 -12.40
CA LEU A 260 -25.11 -17.73 -13.00
C LEU A 260 -23.86 -18.44 -13.51
N ILE A 261 -22.90 -17.70 -14.08
CA ILE A 261 -21.61 -18.25 -14.53
C ILE A 261 -20.76 -18.68 -13.34
N SER A 262 -20.64 -17.85 -12.31
CA SER A 262 -19.85 -18.18 -11.11
C SER A 262 -20.36 -19.45 -10.43
N ILE A 263 -21.68 -19.63 -10.39
CA ILE A 263 -22.32 -20.82 -9.81
C ILE A 263 -22.17 -22.03 -10.74
N LYS A 264 -22.50 -21.88 -12.03
CA LYS A 264 -22.45 -22.97 -13.03
C LYS A 264 -21.06 -23.59 -13.14
N TYR A 265 -20.01 -22.76 -13.16
CA TYR A 265 -18.65 -23.23 -13.40
C TYR A 265 -17.82 -23.41 -12.14
N GLY A 266 -18.12 -22.72 -11.03
CA GLY A 266 -17.24 -22.74 -9.85
C GLY A 266 -17.94 -22.91 -8.51
N GLU A 267 -19.26 -23.12 -8.49
CA GLU A 267 -20.07 -23.18 -7.25
C GLU A 267 -19.76 -22.03 -6.27
N THR A 268 -19.43 -20.85 -6.81
CA THR A 268 -18.95 -19.70 -6.05
C THR A 268 -19.77 -18.46 -6.38
N ALA A 269 -19.72 -17.48 -5.49
CA ALA A 269 -20.29 -16.17 -5.76
C ALA A 269 -19.36 -15.35 -6.69
N PRO A 270 -19.89 -14.36 -7.43
CA PRO A 270 -19.08 -13.46 -8.25
C PRO A 270 -17.99 -12.71 -7.46
N PRO A 271 -16.84 -12.40 -8.09
CA PRO A 271 -16.42 -12.84 -9.41
C PRO A 271 -15.87 -14.28 -9.43
N ILE A 272 -15.95 -14.93 -10.58
CA ILE A 272 -15.19 -16.16 -10.89
C ILE A 272 -13.99 -15.84 -11.78
N SER A 273 -12.82 -16.35 -11.43
CA SER A 273 -11.57 -16.21 -12.18
C SER A 273 -11.33 -17.42 -13.08
N LEU A 274 -11.08 -17.19 -14.36
CA LEU A 274 -11.02 -18.20 -15.40
C LEU A 274 -9.71 -18.11 -16.20
N CYS A 275 -9.13 -19.26 -16.53
CA CYS A 275 -8.08 -19.32 -17.55
C CYS A 275 -8.65 -19.01 -18.94
N LYS A 276 -7.78 -18.73 -19.91
CA LYS A 276 -8.18 -18.35 -21.27
C LYS A 276 -9.17 -19.33 -21.90
N LYS A 277 -8.86 -20.64 -21.87
CA LYS A 277 -9.71 -21.70 -22.43
C LYS A 277 -11.10 -21.74 -21.80
N CYS A 278 -11.19 -21.62 -20.47
CA CYS A 278 -12.47 -21.66 -19.78
C CYS A 278 -13.29 -20.39 -19.99
N ALA A 279 -12.63 -19.25 -20.15
CA ALA A 279 -13.32 -18.01 -20.49
C ALA A 279 -13.88 -18.03 -21.91
N GLU A 280 -13.14 -18.58 -22.88
CA GLU A 280 -13.63 -18.80 -24.25
C GLU A 280 -14.88 -19.69 -24.29
N ILE A 281 -14.95 -20.73 -23.43
CA ILE A 281 -16.15 -21.56 -23.28
C ILE A 281 -17.35 -20.73 -22.81
N VAL A 282 -17.17 -19.91 -21.77
CA VAL A 282 -18.25 -19.03 -21.26
C VAL A 282 -18.71 -18.04 -22.33
N GLU A 283 -17.78 -17.45 -23.07
CA GLU A 283 -18.07 -16.45 -24.11
C GLU A 283 -18.80 -17.08 -25.32
N CYS A 284 -18.45 -18.30 -25.70
CA CYS A 284 -19.07 -19.03 -26.80
C CYS A 284 -20.43 -19.65 -26.42
N ASP A 285 -20.47 -20.41 -25.34
CA ASP A 285 -21.62 -21.25 -24.98
C ASP A 285 -22.71 -20.42 -24.28
N ASP A 286 -22.32 -19.59 -23.30
CA ASP A 286 -23.26 -18.80 -22.52
C ASP A 286 -23.46 -17.38 -23.06
N LYS A 287 -22.67 -16.97 -24.06
CA LYS A 287 -22.74 -15.63 -24.69
C LYS A 287 -22.59 -14.49 -23.69
N ILE A 288 -21.80 -14.71 -22.63
CA ILE A 288 -21.51 -13.73 -21.59
C ILE A 288 -20.05 -13.29 -21.74
N ALA A 289 -19.85 -11.99 -21.95
CA ALA A 289 -18.51 -11.41 -22.06
C ALA A 289 -17.74 -11.53 -20.75
N THR A 290 -16.47 -11.94 -20.82
CA THR A 290 -15.56 -11.94 -19.66
C THR A 290 -14.58 -10.78 -19.72
N ILE A 291 -14.21 -10.29 -18.54
CA ILE A 291 -13.36 -9.11 -18.37
C ILE A 291 -11.91 -9.56 -18.27
N PRO A 292 -10.96 -8.93 -18.98
CA PRO A 292 -9.55 -9.26 -18.85
C PRO A 292 -9.03 -8.88 -17.45
N ILE A 293 -8.20 -9.75 -16.85
CA ILE A 293 -7.50 -9.43 -15.61
C ILE A 293 -6.27 -8.58 -15.95
N CYS A 294 -6.09 -7.47 -15.24
CA CYS A 294 -4.84 -6.70 -15.31
C CYS A 294 -3.69 -7.56 -14.75
N MET A 295 -2.69 -7.85 -15.58
CA MET A 295 -1.62 -8.79 -15.29
C MET A 295 -0.50 -8.14 -14.46
N PRO A 296 0.22 -8.93 -13.63
CA PRO A 296 1.25 -8.42 -12.74
C PRO A 296 2.36 -7.68 -13.48
N MET A 297 2.82 -6.57 -12.93
CA MET A 297 4.04 -5.91 -13.41
C MET A 297 5.29 -6.71 -13.03
N SER A 298 6.35 -6.56 -13.83
CA SER A 298 7.66 -7.10 -13.47
C SER A 298 8.19 -6.45 -12.19
N ALA A 299 8.68 -7.27 -11.27
CA ALA A 299 9.42 -6.80 -10.08
C ALA A 299 10.75 -6.12 -10.41
N SER A 300 11.24 -6.21 -11.66
CA SER A 300 12.46 -5.54 -12.09
C SER A 300 12.30 -4.01 -12.03
N SER A 301 13.35 -3.32 -11.60
CA SER A 301 13.38 -1.85 -11.50
C SER A 301 13.68 -1.19 -12.85
N ASN A 302 13.11 -1.70 -13.94
CA ASN A 302 13.29 -1.13 -15.27
C ASN A 302 12.38 0.09 -15.43
N VAL A 303 12.92 1.27 -15.16
CA VAL A 303 12.22 2.56 -15.27
C VAL A 303 12.31 3.12 -16.69
N VAL A 304 12.16 2.27 -17.70
CA VAL A 304 12.26 2.64 -19.11
C VAL A 304 10.88 2.52 -19.76
N CYS A 305 10.61 3.41 -20.71
CA CYS A 305 9.39 3.40 -21.50
C CYS A 305 9.22 2.06 -22.21
N GLN A 306 8.02 1.50 -22.08
CA GLN A 306 7.61 0.21 -22.65
C GLN A 306 6.73 0.39 -23.89
N ASN A 307 6.51 1.62 -24.35
CA ASN A 307 5.75 1.86 -25.57
C ASN A 307 6.51 1.28 -26.78
N LYS A 308 5.83 0.45 -27.56
CA LYS A 308 6.38 -0.10 -28.81
C LYS A 308 6.55 1.05 -29.80
N GLY A 309 7.77 1.23 -30.31
CA GLY A 309 8.08 2.35 -31.21
C GLY A 309 8.38 3.69 -30.50
N CYS A 310 8.76 3.68 -29.22
CA CYS A 310 9.22 4.90 -28.55
C CYS A 310 10.47 5.50 -29.23
N GLU A 311 10.32 6.68 -29.84
CA GLU A 311 11.42 7.42 -30.49
C GLU A 311 12.06 8.48 -29.58
N SER A 312 11.52 8.68 -28.37
CA SER A 312 12.03 9.68 -27.43
C SER A 312 13.50 9.41 -27.09
N SER A 313 14.29 10.49 -27.07
CA SER A 313 15.67 10.48 -26.54
C SER A 313 15.70 10.31 -25.02
N LYS A 314 14.63 10.72 -24.31
CA LYS A 314 14.46 10.61 -22.85
C LYS A 314 13.50 9.47 -22.52
N ARG A 315 13.98 8.24 -22.64
CA ARG A 315 13.15 7.02 -22.45
C ARG A 315 12.80 6.69 -20.99
N PHE A 316 13.12 7.53 -20.01
CA PHE A 316 12.76 7.26 -18.62
C PHE A 316 11.25 7.32 -18.43
N ALA A 317 10.70 6.29 -17.79
CA ALA A 317 9.28 6.25 -17.49
C ALA A 317 8.94 7.25 -16.37
N VAL A 318 7.90 8.06 -16.60
CA VAL A 318 7.40 9.09 -15.70
C VAL A 318 5.98 8.80 -15.21
N GLY A 319 5.27 7.90 -15.91
CA GLY A 319 3.94 7.47 -15.52
C GLY A 319 3.63 6.04 -15.96
N ILE A 320 2.58 5.49 -15.37
CA ILE A 320 2.07 4.16 -15.63
C ILE A 320 0.58 4.26 -15.99
N CYS A 321 0.17 3.57 -17.05
CA CYS A 321 -1.24 3.46 -17.44
C CYS A 321 -1.76 2.05 -17.18
N PHE A 322 -2.92 1.96 -16.54
CA PHE A 322 -3.64 0.72 -16.25
C PHE A 322 -4.93 0.57 -17.09
N SER A 323 -5.26 1.55 -17.94
CA SER A 323 -6.45 1.49 -18.80
C SER A 323 -6.35 0.32 -19.78
N GLU A 324 -7.44 -0.46 -19.90
CA GLU A 324 -7.53 -1.62 -20.79
C GLU A 324 -7.12 -1.28 -22.23
N ASP A 325 -7.58 -0.13 -22.74
CA ASP A 325 -7.31 0.30 -24.12
C ASP A 325 -5.80 0.51 -24.38
N CYS A 326 -5.04 0.91 -23.36
CA CYS A 326 -3.59 1.03 -23.46
C CYS A 326 -2.91 -0.34 -23.34
N ILE A 327 -3.27 -1.13 -22.33
CA ILE A 327 -2.51 -2.33 -21.93
C ILE A 327 -2.84 -3.57 -22.76
N ARG A 328 -3.94 -3.56 -23.54
CA ARG A 328 -4.37 -4.69 -24.38
C ARG A 328 -3.26 -5.20 -25.31
N SER A 329 -2.51 -4.28 -25.94
CA SER A 329 -1.40 -4.61 -26.85
C SER A 329 -0.14 -5.13 -26.15
N HIS A 330 -0.13 -5.05 -24.81
CA HIS A 330 0.94 -5.46 -23.91
C HIS A 330 0.48 -6.60 -22.99
N GLN A 331 -0.39 -7.48 -23.49
CA GLN A 331 -0.88 -8.65 -22.77
C GLN A 331 -1.53 -8.30 -21.42
N TYR A 332 -2.19 -7.14 -21.35
CA TYR A 332 -2.82 -6.60 -20.16
C TYR A 332 -1.86 -6.36 -18.98
N VAL A 333 -0.55 -6.25 -19.23
CA VAL A 333 0.42 -5.76 -18.24
C VAL A 333 0.46 -4.22 -18.29
N PRO A 334 0.37 -3.52 -17.13
CA PRO A 334 0.45 -2.06 -17.06
C PRO A 334 1.66 -1.48 -17.81
N LEU A 335 1.44 -0.35 -18.49
CA LEU A 335 2.43 0.26 -19.39
C LEU A 335 3.16 1.40 -18.71
N ARG A 336 4.48 1.27 -18.56
CA ARG A 336 5.39 2.36 -18.18
C ARG A 336 5.69 3.24 -19.39
N LEU A 337 5.49 4.55 -19.28
CA LEU A 337 5.61 5.49 -20.41
C LEU A 337 6.55 6.64 -20.05
N CYS A 338 7.42 7.05 -20.99
CA CYS A 338 8.14 8.32 -20.88
C CYS A 338 7.19 9.50 -21.12
N GLN A 339 7.63 10.72 -20.80
CA GLN A 339 6.80 11.93 -20.88
C GLN A 339 6.13 12.09 -22.25
N GLU A 340 6.90 11.97 -23.35
CA GLU A 340 6.37 12.14 -24.70
C GLU A 340 5.30 11.09 -25.04
N CYS A 341 5.57 9.81 -24.76
CA CYS A 341 4.61 8.73 -25.00
C CYS A 341 3.38 8.84 -24.08
N PHE A 342 3.58 9.28 -22.84
CA PHE A 342 2.50 9.45 -21.87
C PHE A 342 1.55 10.57 -22.27
N ILE A 343 2.07 11.69 -22.76
CA ILE A 343 1.25 12.79 -23.31
C ILE A 343 0.55 12.34 -24.60
N ALA A 344 1.31 11.78 -25.55
CA ALA A 344 0.77 11.38 -26.85
C ALA A 344 -0.38 10.37 -26.74
N LEU A 345 -0.26 9.38 -25.84
CA LEU A 345 -1.28 8.36 -25.64
C LEU A 345 -2.56 8.89 -24.96
N HIS A 346 -2.49 10.05 -24.29
CA HIS A 346 -3.57 10.57 -23.45
C HIS A 346 -4.12 11.94 -23.87
N ASN A 347 -3.58 12.57 -24.92
CA ASN A 347 -4.08 13.87 -25.40
C ASN A 347 -5.44 13.77 -26.12
N ASP A 348 -5.72 12.65 -26.80
CA ASP A 348 -6.89 12.52 -27.69
C ASP A 348 -8.03 11.66 -27.09
N ASN A 349 -7.89 11.14 -25.87
CA ASN A 349 -8.87 10.17 -25.35
C ASN A 349 -10.11 10.84 -24.76
N THR A 350 -11.26 10.52 -25.34
CA THR A 350 -12.59 10.84 -24.80
C THR A 350 -12.97 9.99 -23.58
N LYS A 351 -12.22 8.92 -23.30
CA LYS A 351 -12.41 8.03 -22.14
C LYS A 351 -11.41 8.35 -21.02
N GLU A 352 -11.91 8.34 -19.80
CA GLU A 352 -11.11 8.54 -18.58
C GLU A 352 -10.19 7.33 -18.35
N HIS A 353 -8.87 7.58 -18.27
CA HIS A 353 -7.85 6.55 -18.07
C HIS A 353 -7.31 6.61 -16.64
N PHE A 354 -7.22 5.45 -15.96
CA PHE A 354 -6.46 5.34 -14.72
C PHE A 354 -4.97 5.46 -15.01
N LYS A 355 -4.47 6.70 -14.85
CA LYS A 355 -3.09 7.10 -15.11
C LYS A 355 -2.44 7.55 -13.82
N HIS A 356 -1.22 7.09 -13.59
CA HIS A 356 -0.46 7.40 -12.37
C HIS A 356 0.87 8.03 -12.75
N CYS A 357 1.09 9.27 -12.32
CA CYS A 357 2.33 10.02 -12.46
C CYS A 357 2.68 10.68 -11.13
N SER A 358 3.95 10.98 -10.92
CA SER A 358 4.41 11.66 -9.70
C SER A 358 3.88 13.09 -9.66
N ILE A 359 3.63 13.61 -8.45
CA ILE A 359 3.38 15.03 -8.26
C ILE A 359 4.68 15.81 -8.49
N GLU A 360 4.57 17.01 -9.06
CA GLU A 360 5.74 17.86 -9.33
C GLU A 360 6.15 18.67 -8.10
N CYS A 361 5.17 19.08 -7.28
CA CYS A 361 5.37 19.86 -6.07
C CYS A 361 4.30 19.50 -5.05
N GLY A 362 4.69 19.35 -3.77
CA GLY A 362 3.80 19.05 -2.66
C GLY A 362 3.12 20.29 -2.06
N TRP A 363 3.67 21.48 -2.28
CA TRP A 363 3.15 22.73 -1.73
C TRP A 363 1.82 23.12 -2.36
N GLY A 364 0.88 23.59 -1.54
CA GLY A 364 -0.44 24.02 -1.99
C GLY A 364 -1.39 22.88 -2.38
N THR A 365 -0.95 21.63 -2.24
CA THR A 365 -1.80 20.45 -2.49
C THR A 365 -2.68 20.12 -1.26
N ASP A 366 -3.76 19.37 -1.48
CA ASP A 366 -4.63 18.89 -0.39
C ASP A 366 -3.91 17.92 0.56
N ILE A 367 -2.82 17.29 0.08
CA ILE A 367 -2.00 16.32 0.82
C ILE A 367 -0.69 16.91 1.38
N GLU A 368 -0.47 18.23 1.27
CA GLU A 368 0.78 18.88 1.70
C GLU A 368 1.18 18.49 3.14
N ARG A 369 0.22 18.50 4.07
CA ARG A 369 0.46 18.13 5.48
C ARG A 369 0.89 16.67 5.64
N ASP A 370 0.29 15.79 4.86
CA ASP A 370 0.60 14.36 4.91
C ASP A 370 1.97 14.07 4.27
N ILE A 371 2.36 14.81 3.22
CA ILE A 371 3.70 14.74 2.63
C ILE A 371 4.75 15.19 3.65
N VAL A 372 4.54 16.34 4.29
CA VAL A 372 5.45 16.89 5.32
C VAL A 372 5.59 15.89 6.48
N GLU A 373 4.49 15.34 6.96
CA GLU A 373 4.51 14.32 8.03
C GLU A 373 5.21 13.04 7.58
N ALA A 374 5.00 12.58 6.34
CA ALA A 374 5.68 11.42 5.78
C ALA A 374 7.20 11.62 5.73
N ILE A 375 7.66 12.78 5.26
CA ILE A 375 9.09 13.15 5.26
C ILE A 375 9.65 13.08 6.68
N VAL A 376 8.99 13.74 7.63
CA VAL A 376 9.43 13.77 9.02
C VAL A 376 9.50 12.37 9.63
N LYS A 377 8.46 11.55 9.46
CA LYS A 377 8.45 10.18 9.96
C LYS A 377 9.57 9.34 9.37
N LEU A 378 9.80 9.41 8.06
CA LEU A 378 10.89 8.68 7.39
C LEU A 378 12.27 9.09 7.90
N LEU A 379 12.52 10.38 8.12
CA LEU A 379 13.77 10.86 8.70
C LEU A 379 13.94 10.34 10.14
N LYS A 380 12.85 10.37 10.93
CA LYS A 380 12.84 9.93 12.34
C LYS A 380 13.12 8.43 12.51
N GLU A 381 12.86 7.58 11.51
CA GLU A 381 13.19 6.14 11.59
C GLU A 381 14.69 5.87 11.84
N THR A 382 15.56 6.82 11.52
CA THR A 382 17.01 6.70 11.79
C THR A 382 17.33 6.95 13.26
N SER A 383 16.58 7.82 13.95
CA SER A 383 16.80 8.15 15.38
C SER A 383 16.03 7.24 16.33
N ALA A 384 14.99 6.54 15.86
CA ALA A 384 14.17 5.68 16.72
C ALA A 384 14.96 4.53 17.40
N ASN A 385 16.06 4.08 16.79
CA ASN A 385 16.96 3.09 17.38
C ASN A 385 17.86 3.69 18.49
N LEU A 386 17.99 5.02 18.54
CA LEU A 386 18.69 5.75 19.60
C LEU A 386 17.74 6.12 20.76
N GLU A 387 16.46 6.35 20.46
CA GLU A 387 15.41 6.73 21.43
C GLU A 387 14.83 5.52 22.22
N GLY A 388 15.04 4.28 21.76
CA GLY A 388 14.50 3.06 22.40
C GLY A 388 15.07 2.67 23.78
N SER A 389 15.73 3.57 24.50
CA SER A 389 16.22 3.32 25.86
C SER A 389 15.78 4.36 26.89
N ASP A 390 14.54 4.84 26.81
CA ASP A 390 13.91 5.72 27.81
C ASP A 390 13.49 4.96 29.09
N THR A 391 14.42 4.15 29.63
CA THR A 391 14.51 3.88 31.06
C THR A 391 15.86 4.40 31.53
N GLU A 392 15.83 5.64 32.01
CA GLU A 392 16.88 6.36 32.73
C GLU A 392 18.33 6.21 32.26
N SER A 393 18.88 7.30 31.71
CA SER A 393 20.28 7.72 31.90
C SER A 393 21.39 6.72 31.47
N LYS A 394 21.15 5.85 30.48
CA LYS A 394 22.16 4.92 30.00
C LYS A 394 22.45 5.15 28.51
N ARG A 395 23.68 5.63 28.23
CA ARG A 395 24.29 5.76 26.89
C ARG A 395 23.90 4.61 25.95
N PRO A 396 23.65 4.88 24.66
CA PRO A 396 23.13 3.88 23.73
C PRO A 396 24.04 2.64 23.64
N LYS A 397 23.41 1.47 23.49
CA LYS A 397 24.03 0.14 23.64
C LYS A 397 25.22 -0.08 22.70
N TRP A 398 25.17 0.46 21.49
CA TRP A 398 26.25 0.39 20.50
C TRP A 398 27.49 1.19 20.92
N LEU A 399 27.31 2.34 21.59
CA LEU A 399 28.40 3.16 22.10
C LEU A 399 29.15 2.45 23.24
N ARG A 400 28.41 1.75 24.11
CA ARG A 400 29.00 0.88 25.15
C ARG A 400 29.75 -0.32 24.57
N GLN A 401 29.28 -0.86 23.44
CA GLN A 401 29.90 -2.01 22.78
C GLN A 401 31.19 -1.63 22.04
N LEU A 402 31.26 -0.41 21.48
CA LEU A 402 32.49 0.14 20.87
C LEU A 402 33.57 0.42 21.91
N GLU A 403 33.21 0.97 23.07
CA GLU A 403 34.15 1.23 24.17
C GLU A 403 34.65 -0.06 24.84
N ALA A 404 33.87 -1.15 24.81
CA ALA A 404 34.20 -2.42 25.43
C ALA A 404 35.10 -3.35 24.58
N GLY A 405 35.55 -2.91 23.39
CA GLY A 405 36.51 -3.67 22.56
C GLY A 405 36.00 -5.01 22.02
N HIS A 406 34.70 -5.29 22.10
CA HIS A 406 34.11 -6.49 21.51
C HIS A 406 33.82 -6.27 20.02
N THR A 407 34.48 -7.05 19.16
CA THR A 407 34.13 -7.17 17.74
C THR A 407 32.65 -7.52 17.61
N LEU A 408 31.88 -6.66 16.92
CA LEU A 408 30.46 -6.87 16.59
C LEU A 408 30.26 -8.24 15.93
N GLY A 409 29.86 -9.21 16.74
CA GLY A 409 29.44 -10.53 16.31
C GLY A 409 28.08 -10.47 15.63
N ARG A 410 28.10 -10.43 14.30
CA ARG A 410 27.29 -11.22 13.34
C ARG A 410 25.78 -11.45 13.50
N GLU A 411 25.06 -10.77 14.38
CA GLU A 411 23.59 -10.75 14.32
C GLU A 411 23.09 -9.33 14.06
N ILE A 412 23.06 -8.99 12.78
CA ILE A 412 22.43 -7.77 12.26
C ILE A 412 20.93 -7.91 12.49
N ASP A 413 20.37 -7.04 13.32
CA ASP A 413 18.91 -6.90 13.41
C ASP A 413 18.39 -6.34 12.08
N LYS A 414 17.77 -7.23 11.30
CA LYS A 414 17.25 -6.95 9.97
C LYS A 414 16.30 -5.76 9.94
N MET A 415 15.46 -5.62 10.98
CA MET A 415 14.52 -4.51 11.11
C MET A 415 15.24 -3.18 11.37
N THR A 416 16.31 -3.21 12.16
CA THR A 416 17.12 -2.03 12.46
C THR A 416 17.78 -1.45 11.20
N ASP A 417 18.29 -2.31 10.31
CA ASP A 417 18.88 -1.86 9.04
C ASP A 417 17.83 -1.30 8.06
N GLU A 418 16.69 -1.97 7.91
CA GLU A 418 15.61 -1.48 7.03
C GLU A 418 15.11 -0.09 7.49
N ARG A 419 14.92 0.10 8.79
CA ARG A 419 14.52 1.39 9.38
C ARG A 419 15.54 2.49 9.15
N ARG A 420 16.83 2.23 9.37
CA ARG A 420 17.90 3.20 9.06
C ARG A 420 17.82 3.64 7.61
N THR A 421 17.58 2.70 6.71
CA THR A 421 17.55 2.99 5.30
C THR A 421 16.31 3.76 4.82
N LEU A 422 15.24 3.83 5.63
CA LEU A 422 14.02 4.55 5.26
C LEU A 422 14.24 6.05 5.08
N SER A 423 15.16 6.64 5.84
CA SER A 423 15.42 8.08 5.77
C SER A 423 15.90 8.54 4.40
N ARG A 424 16.50 7.65 3.60
CA ARG A 424 16.86 7.95 2.20
C ARG A 424 15.64 8.41 1.40
N PHE A 425 14.49 7.76 1.61
CA PHE A 425 13.24 8.10 0.94
C PHE A 425 12.70 9.44 1.44
N GLY A 426 12.85 9.74 2.73
CA GLY A 426 12.52 11.05 3.31
C GLY A 426 13.32 12.18 2.69
N ILE A 427 14.64 12.00 2.53
CA ILE A 427 15.52 12.95 1.84
C ILE A 427 15.12 13.14 0.38
N TRP A 428 14.77 12.07 -0.34
CA TRP A 428 14.32 12.18 -1.73
C TRP A 428 12.98 12.89 -1.86
N LEU A 429 11.99 12.57 -1.01
CA LEU A 429 10.71 13.29 -1.01
C LEU A 429 10.91 14.77 -0.68
N LEU A 430 11.72 15.09 0.34
CA LEU A 430 12.07 16.47 0.68
C LEU A 430 12.64 17.24 -0.51
N ALA A 431 13.60 16.64 -1.22
CA ALA A 431 14.33 17.33 -2.27
C ALA A 431 13.55 17.51 -3.56
N ILE A 432 12.73 16.52 -3.96
CA ILE A 432 11.99 16.58 -5.21
C ILE A 432 10.59 17.19 -5.01
N ILE A 433 9.88 16.80 -3.95
CA ILE A 433 8.48 17.16 -3.77
C ILE A 433 8.32 18.45 -2.95
N CYS A 434 9.23 18.73 -2.01
CA CYS A 434 9.12 19.87 -1.10
C CYS A 434 10.35 20.81 -1.19
N PRO A 435 10.66 21.39 -2.37
CA PRO A 435 11.74 22.36 -2.49
C PRO A 435 11.42 23.65 -1.70
N PRO A 436 12.40 24.37 -1.14
CA PRO A 436 12.15 25.61 -0.42
C PRO A 436 11.88 26.74 -1.41
N ILE A 437 10.60 26.99 -1.69
CA ILE A 437 10.08 27.99 -2.64
C ILE A 437 9.17 29.01 -1.92
N PRO A 438 8.87 30.18 -2.51
CA PRO A 438 8.02 31.19 -1.87
C PRO A 438 6.62 30.74 -1.46
N GLU A 439 6.05 29.77 -2.18
CA GLU A 439 4.73 29.21 -1.91
C GLU A 439 4.72 28.24 -0.72
N ALA A 440 5.90 27.86 -0.21
CA ALA A 440 6.03 26.92 0.88
C ALA A 440 5.66 27.54 2.23
N ARG A 441 4.90 26.81 3.05
CA ARG A 441 4.51 27.28 4.39
C ARG A 441 5.73 27.36 5.32
N PRO A 442 6.02 28.51 5.94
CA PRO A 442 7.19 28.67 6.80
C PRO A 442 7.24 27.66 7.96
N GLU A 443 6.10 27.37 8.58
CA GLU A 443 6.01 26.42 9.69
C GLU A 443 6.32 24.99 9.25
N ALA A 444 5.87 24.60 8.06
CA ALA A 444 6.15 23.27 7.49
C ALA A 444 7.63 23.13 7.15
N ILE A 445 8.24 24.18 6.58
CA ILE A 445 9.69 24.20 6.32
C ILE A 445 10.47 24.11 7.65
N ALA A 446 10.11 24.90 8.66
CA ALA A 446 10.77 24.88 9.95
C ALA A 446 10.70 23.48 10.60
N TYR A 447 9.53 22.82 10.51
CA TYR A 447 9.32 21.48 11.04
C TYR A 447 10.16 20.41 10.32
N MET A 448 10.22 20.45 8.98
CA MET A 448 11.10 19.56 8.23
C MET A 448 12.57 19.85 8.50
N MET A 449 12.94 21.13 8.62
CA MET A 449 14.31 21.55 8.90
C MET A 449 14.80 21.05 10.26
N SER A 450 13.97 21.16 11.32
CA SER A 450 14.36 20.65 12.64
C SER A 450 14.65 19.16 12.60
N MET A 451 13.82 18.40 11.87
CA MET A 451 14.01 16.96 11.72
C MET A 451 15.19 16.60 10.81
N LEU A 452 15.45 17.41 9.78
CA LEU A 452 16.59 17.23 8.89
C LEU A 452 17.93 17.46 9.62
N LEU A 453 18.00 18.49 10.48
CA LEU A 453 19.17 18.74 11.34
C LEU A 453 19.39 17.60 12.34
N GLN A 454 18.31 17.10 12.96
CA GLN A 454 18.39 15.93 13.85
C GLN A 454 18.88 14.69 13.09
N TRP A 455 18.37 14.46 11.87
CA TRP A 455 18.83 13.36 11.01
C TRP A 455 20.31 13.51 10.63
N PHE A 456 20.76 14.72 10.30
CA PHE A 456 22.17 15.00 9.99
C PHE A 456 23.10 14.65 11.17
N ALA A 457 22.73 15.06 12.38
CA ALA A 457 23.48 14.73 13.59
C ALA A 457 23.46 13.23 13.89
N THR A 458 22.29 12.60 13.75
CA THR A 458 22.08 11.17 14.01
C THR A 458 22.89 10.29 13.06
N THR A 459 22.92 10.63 11.78
CA THR A 459 23.65 9.87 10.76
C THR A 459 25.16 9.89 10.98
N ALA A 460 25.71 10.99 11.51
CA ALA A 460 27.12 11.08 11.88
C ALA A 460 27.53 10.14 13.02
N LEU A 461 26.55 9.64 13.79
CA LEU A 461 26.76 8.67 14.87
C LEU A 461 26.52 7.22 14.42
N LEU A 462 26.15 6.98 13.16
CA LEU A 462 25.92 5.62 12.68
C LEU A 462 27.23 4.84 12.51
N PRO A 463 27.18 3.50 12.57
CA PRO A 463 28.32 2.66 12.24
C PRO A 463 28.84 2.96 10.82
N ASN A 464 30.15 2.86 10.63
CA ASN A 464 30.80 2.98 9.32
C ASN A 464 30.62 1.71 8.47
N ASP A 465 29.36 1.35 8.23
CA ASP A 465 28.93 0.27 7.36
C ASP A 465 28.39 0.82 6.03
N SER A 466 28.01 -0.07 5.11
CA SER A 466 27.50 0.33 3.79
C SER A 466 26.24 1.21 3.84
N ILE A 467 25.42 1.09 4.90
CA ILE A 467 24.20 1.87 5.07
C ILE A 467 24.56 3.27 5.59
N GLY A 468 25.41 3.36 6.61
CA GLY A 468 25.92 4.62 7.16
C GLY A 468 26.62 5.43 6.07
N ALA A 469 27.52 4.82 5.31
CA ALA A 469 28.21 5.49 4.21
C ALA A 469 27.24 6.00 3.12
N ALA A 470 26.22 5.22 2.77
CA ALA A 470 25.22 5.64 1.78
C ALA A 470 24.35 6.81 2.27
N LEU A 471 24.02 6.86 3.57
CA LEU A 471 23.28 7.97 4.17
C LEU A 471 24.15 9.23 4.30
N GLU A 472 25.43 9.09 4.65
CA GLU A 472 26.39 10.20 4.65
C GLU A 472 26.56 10.80 3.25
N GLN A 473 26.58 9.98 2.20
CA GLN A 473 26.64 10.46 0.82
C GLN A 473 25.44 11.32 0.41
N LEU A 474 24.24 11.06 0.97
CA LEU A 474 23.07 11.93 0.73
C LEU A 474 23.25 13.35 1.29
N LYS A 475 24.17 13.55 2.26
CA LYS A 475 24.46 14.88 2.79
C LYS A 475 25.08 15.77 1.72
N THR A 476 26.05 15.23 0.98
CA THR A 476 26.71 15.94 -0.12
C THR A 476 25.81 16.06 -1.33
N ASP A 477 25.09 14.99 -1.66
CA ASP A 477 24.35 14.91 -2.92
C ASP A 477 23.07 15.75 -2.92
N VAL A 478 22.44 15.93 -1.75
CA VAL A 478 21.08 16.50 -1.66
C VAL A 478 20.96 17.55 -0.56
N TYR A 479 21.34 17.22 0.68
CA TYR A 479 21.11 18.07 1.86
C TYR A 479 21.73 19.47 1.72
N ILE A 480 23.00 19.55 1.32
CA ILE A 480 23.70 20.85 1.20
C ILE A 480 23.01 21.75 0.18
N SER A 481 22.61 21.19 -0.96
CA SER A 481 21.91 21.94 -2.00
C SER A 481 20.58 22.48 -1.50
N TRP A 482 19.78 21.64 -0.84
CA TRP A 482 18.47 22.04 -0.31
C TRP A 482 18.58 23.14 0.76
N ILE A 483 19.54 23.03 1.69
CA ILE A 483 19.80 24.09 2.68
C ILE A 483 20.27 25.38 2.03
N THR A 484 21.13 25.30 1.01
CA THR A 484 21.63 26.49 0.31
C THR A 484 20.48 27.24 -0.37
N PHE A 485 19.55 26.52 -1.00
CA PHE A 485 18.34 27.13 -1.55
C PHE A 485 17.48 27.78 -0.47
N PHE A 486 17.30 27.12 0.67
CA PHE A 486 16.56 27.67 1.80
C PHE A 486 17.18 28.94 2.39
N ILE A 487 18.51 28.96 2.59
CA ILE A 487 19.22 30.15 3.08
C ILE A 487 19.07 31.31 2.10
N THR A 488 19.19 31.03 0.80
CA THR A 488 18.97 32.02 -0.26
C THR A 488 17.54 32.57 -0.21
N TYR A 489 16.55 31.71 0.03
CA TYR A 489 15.15 32.08 0.21
C TYR A 489 14.95 32.99 1.44
N ILE A 490 15.42 32.60 2.63
CA ILE A 490 15.32 33.43 3.85
C ILE A 490 15.96 34.80 3.62
N ASN A 491 17.16 34.83 3.03
CA ASN A 491 17.87 36.09 2.78
C ASN A 491 17.12 37.02 1.82
N SER A 492 16.27 36.45 0.95
CA SER A 492 15.41 37.21 0.03
C SER A 492 14.09 37.69 0.67
N PHE A 493 13.66 37.06 1.77
CA PHE A 493 12.35 37.27 2.41
C PHE A 493 12.42 37.95 3.78
N LEU A 494 13.57 38.53 4.16
CA LEU A 494 13.74 39.26 5.42
C LEU A 494 12.85 40.53 5.51
N SER A 495 11.58 40.32 5.84
CA SER A 495 10.77 41.19 6.68
C SER A 495 10.72 40.60 8.09
N PHE A 496 11.45 41.26 8.99
CA PHE A 496 11.58 41.23 10.46
C PHE A 496 10.94 40.14 11.38
N GLU A 497 9.90 39.39 11.01
CA GLU A 497 9.18 38.50 11.96
C GLU A 497 9.77 37.09 12.11
N LEU A 498 10.56 36.60 11.15
CA LEU A 498 11.23 35.28 11.25
C LEU A 498 12.60 35.32 11.97
N PHE A 499 13.07 36.50 12.36
CA PHE A 499 14.44 36.71 12.88
C PHE A 499 14.72 35.94 14.18
N ASN A 500 13.71 35.69 15.02
CA ASN A 500 13.89 34.96 16.28
C ASN A 500 14.03 33.44 16.13
N ILE A 501 13.47 32.85 15.07
CA ILE A 501 13.65 31.42 14.76
C ILE A 501 14.94 31.22 13.96
N SER A 502 15.24 32.16 13.06
CA SER A 502 16.47 32.17 12.26
C SER A 502 17.74 32.34 13.12
N PHE A 503 17.74 33.10 14.21
CA PHE A 503 19.00 33.33 14.96
C PHE A 503 19.54 32.06 15.64
N ASN A 504 18.67 31.23 16.23
CA ASN A 504 19.09 29.97 16.84
C ASN A 504 19.47 28.91 15.79
N ILE A 505 18.74 28.83 14.66
CA ILE A 505 19.05 27.89 13.57
C ILE A 505 20.32 28.33 12.82
N TYR A 506 20.51 29.62 12.58
CA TYR A 506 21.71 30.17 11.94
C TYR A 506 22.93 30.00 12.84
N ILE A 507 22.81 30.19 14.16
CA ILE A 507 23.87 29.86 15.11
C ILE A 507 24.14 28.36 15.14
N TYR A 508 23.12 27.50 15.12
CA TYR A 508 23.33 26.04 15.12
C TYR A 508 23.99 25.56 13.82
N ILE A 509 23.56 26.06 12.66
CA ILE A 509 24.13 25.77 11.34
C ILE A 509 25.54 26.35 11.25
N CYS A 510 25.79 27.60 11.67
CA CYS A 510 27.13 28.17 11.68
C CYS A 510 28.07 27.43 12.65
N ILE A 511 27.64 27.10 13.86
CA ILE A 511 28.46 26.34 14.82
C ILE A 511 28.74 24.93 14.28
N TYR A 512 27.76 24.22 13.73
CA TYR A 512 28.00 22.86 13.22
C TYR A 512 28.78 22.83 11.89
N CYS A 513 28.53 23.75 10.95
CA CYS A 513 29.28 23.85 9.71
C CYS A 513 30.73 24.31 9.93
N ILE A 514 30.99 25.13 10.96
CA ILE A 514 32.35 25.59 11.30
C ILE A 514 33.16 24.49 12.03
N PHE A 515 32.53 23.68 12.89
CA PHE A 515 33.26 22.69 13.69
C PHE A 515 33.39 21.29 13.05
N TYR A 516 32.52 20.90 12.10
CA TYR A 516 32.48 19.51 11.59
C TYR A 516 32.71 19.34 10.07
N ILE A 517 33.01 20.40 9.32
CA ILE A 517 33.48 20.31 7.93
C ILE A 517 34.98 20.66 7.89
N PRO A 518 35.91 19.71 8.09
CA PRO A 518 37.30 19.95 7.71
C PRO A 518 37.41 19.76 6.20
N CYS A 519 37.84 20.82 5.51
CA CYS A 519 38.19 20.90 4.08
C CYS A 519 37.03 21.08 3.09
N LEU A 520 36.60 22.34 2.92
CA LEU A 520 36.34 22.91 1.60
C LEU A 520 36.78 24.37 1.64
N HIS A 521 37.71 24.73 0.76
CA HIS A 521 38.37 26.04 0.66
C HIS A 521 37.35 27.20 0.64
N LEU A 522 37.11 27.82 1.80
CA LEU A 522 36.44 29.11 1.94
C LEU A 522 37.48 30.23 1.76
N SER A 523 37.90 30.50 0.52
CA SER A 523 38.78 31.63 0.19
C SER A 523 38.05 32.83 -0.43
N THR A 524 36.71 32.86 -0.43
CA THR A 524 35.95 33.91 -1.14
C THR A 524 34.77 34.49 -0.36
N TRP A 525 34.81 34.47 0.97
CA TRP A 525 33.85 35.25 1.78
C TRP A 525 34.52 36.55 2.25
N ASN A 526 34.34 37.61 1.45
CA ASN A 526 34.59 38.99 1.88
C ASN A 526 33.64 39.31 3.04
N LYS A 527 34.21 39.59 4.21
CA LYS A 527 33.48 40.13 5.37
C LYS A 527 32.85 41.48 5.00
N PRO A 528 31.54 41.68 5.20
CA PRO A 528 31.02 43.03 5.35
C PRO A 528 31.38 43.52 6.75
N SER A 529 32.13 44.62 6.81
CA SER A 529 32.30 45.42 8.02
C SER A 529 30.98 46.10 8.36
N ILE A 530 30.50 45.92 9.59
CA ILE A 530 29.35 46.61 10.18
C ILE A 530 29.90 47.57 11.27
N PRO A 531 29.38 48.82 11.37
CA PRO A 531 29.80 49.81 12.35
C PRO A 531 29.48 49.46 13.81
#